data_AF-A0AAD7BM17-F1
#
_entry.id   AF-A0AAD7BM17-F1
#
_cell.length_a   1.000
_cell.length_b   1.000
_cell.length_c   1.000
_cell.angle_alpha   90.00
_cell.angle_beta   90.00
_cell.angle_gamma   90.00
#
_symmetry.space_group_name_H-M   'P 1'
#
loop_
_entity.id
_entity.type
_entity.pdbx_description
1 polymer ?
#
loop_
_entity_poly.entity_id
_entity_poly.type
_entity_poly.pdbx_seq_one_letter_code
_entity_poly.pdbx_strand_id
1 'polypeptide(L)'
;MKLSLDVPPAALALAAREADHGDELTSSIRPLMYRAVSCRFGNTEEPEGGTTSVIIGHNPQIHGSGIRLAISYERNTKVLDCAENLALLEDNQDQGLDETTIKKILPKIDTLPGCKTIVTFETLADGSFHLESHIEIEKRVEEVLKPIECPSVLLSDLVCINVLSTYVYLVNAPCLGRAVFKIPQEPEFEFEPDTSFARSLEFFLGLPDVEFLIRPSHIVLDTADVLRGFLMEYYPASSLAHVLRQHRQNELTGKHALGTEQIPWAVKLAWATDIAAGVAWLHSQDIFWGDLKLANVVLCTDGHCRLIDYMPDGHTKGWCPPECADALPGMHPDTVEPCHDVFGLGLILWSLGSREVVTPEQGDRPGPGWMSEMPYEWFGRLVDRSMANEPGDRPTADHMYQTLVSHA
;
A
#
# COMPACT_ATOMS: atom_id res chain seq x y z
N MET A 1 8.32 -29.56 -1.18
CA MET A 1 7.31 -30.60 -1.49
C MET A 1 6.06 -29.84 -1.90
N LYS A 2 5.75 -29.78 -3.20
CA LYS A 2 4.57 -29.07 -3.73
C LYS A 2 3.33 -29.88 -3.38
N LEU A 3 2.65 -29.50 -2.31
CA LEU A 3 1.23 -29.83 -2.13
C LEU A 3 0.46 -28.62 -2.65
N SER A 4 0.29 -28.55 -3.97
CA SER A 4 -0.77 -27.72 -4.54
C SER A 4 -2.06 -28.37 -4.07
N LEU A 5 -2.71 -27.75 -3.10
CA LEU A 5 -4.07 -28.11 -2.75
C LEU A 5 -4.92 -27.80 -3.98
N ASP A 6 -5.73 -28.78 -4.41
CA ASP A 6 -6.65 -28.56 -5.52
C ASP A 6 -7.56 -27.38 -5.20
N VAL A 7 -7.54 -26.35 -6.04
CA VAL A 7 -8.46 -25.21 -5.90
C VAL A 7 -9.89 -25.71 -6.09
N PRO A 8 -10.79 -25.48 -5.12
CA PRO A 8 -12.19 -25.85 -5.30
C PRO A 8 -12.74 -25.21 -6.58
N PRO A 9 -13.50 -25.92 -7.44
CA PRO A 9 -14.07 -25.33 -8.65
C PRO A 9 -14.90 -24.06 -8.39
N ALA A 10 -15.51 -23.96 -7.20
CA ALA A 10 -16.22 -22.78 -6.75
C ALA A 10 -15.30 -21.56 -6.50
N ALA A 11 -14.06 -21.77 -6.05
CA ALA A 11 -13.08 -20.69 -5.89
C ALA A 11 -12.63 -20.14 -7.25
N LEU A 12 -12.40 -21.03 -8.23
CA LEU A 12 -12.08 -20.63 -9.60
C LEU A 12 -13.24 -19.87 -10.26
N ALA A 13 -14.47 -20.38 -10.12
CA ALA A 13 -15.66 -19.71 -10.63
C ALA A 13 -15.88 -18.34 -9.96
N LEU A 14 -15.60 -18.24 -8.67
CA LEU A 14 -15.69 -16.98 -7.93
C LEU A 14 -14.64 -15.98 -8.41
N ALA A 15 -13.38 -16.39 -8.55
CA ALA A 15 -12.31 -15.55 -9.06
C ALA A 15 -12.61 -15.03 -10.48
N ALA A 16 -13.13 -15.89 -11.36
CA ALA A 16 -13.55 -15.50 -12.70
C ALA A 16 -14.69 -14.46 -12.67
N ARG A 17 -15.70 -14.65 -11.80
CA ARG A 17 -16.81 -13.70 -11.65
C ARG A 17 -16.36 -12.35 -11.10
N GLU A 18 -15.51 -12.35 -10.08
CA GLU A 18 -14.97 -11.10 -9.53
C GLU A 18 -14.08 -10.38 -10.55
N ALA A 19 -13.44 -11.11 -11.46
CA ALA A 19 -12.68 -10.51 -12.55
C ALA A 19 -13.54 -9.75 -13.55
N ASP A 20 -14.76 -10.22 -13.84
CA ASP A 20 -15.70 -9.51 -14.71
C ASP A 20 -16.26 -8.23 -14.06
N HIS A 21 -16.30 -8.16 -12.73
CA HIS A 21 -16.79 -6.99 -11.97
C HIS A 21 -15.69 -5.94 -11.67
N GLY A 22 -14.42 -6.35 -11.59
CA GLY A 22 -13.29 -5.46 -11.29
C GLY A 22 -13.04 -4.37 -12.34
N ASP A 23 -13.57 -4.54 -13.56
CA ASP A 23 -13.45 -3.59 -14.67
C ASP A 23 -14.44 -2.39 -14.59
N GLU A 24 -15.39 -2.39 -13.65
CA GLU A 24 -16.39 -1.30 -13.49
C GLU A 24 -15.95 -0.14 -12.59
N LEU A 25 -14.70 -0.12 -12.09
CA LEU A 25 -14.19 1.00 -11.30
C LEU A 25 -14.04 2.26 -12.17
N THR A 26 -15.08 3.10 -12.08
CA THR A 26 -15.25 4.36 -12.80
C THR A 26 -14.04 5.28 -12.68
N SER A 27 -13.66 5.81 -13.84
CA SER A 27 -12.66 6.84 -14.07
C SER A 27 -12.84 8.05 -13.15
N SER A 28 -11.84 8.31 -12.31
CA SER A 28 -11.59 9.65 -11.78
C SER A 28 -10.12 9.98 -12.01
N ILE A 29 -9.77 10.23 -13.27
CA ILE A 29 -8.56 11.00 -13.56
C ILE A 29 -8.87 12.45 -13.15
N ARG A 30 -8.46 12.86 -11.93
CA ARG A 30 -8.45 14.27 -11.48
C ARG A 30 -7.30 14.51 -10.50
N PRO A 31 -6.69 15.71 -10.42
CA PRO A 31 -6.66 16.85 -11.35
C PRO A 31 -5.26 17.03 -12.01
N LEU A 32 -5.12 18.06 -12.86
CA LEU A 32 -3.89 18.50 -13.56
C LEU A 32 -2.66 18.80 -12.67
N MET A 33 -2.79 18.64 -11.35
CA MET A 33 -1.77 19.00 -10.35
C MET A 33 -1.88 18.02 -9.18
N TYR A 34 -0.86 17.19 -8.98
CA TYR A 34 -0.66 16.44 -7.72
C TYR A 34 -0.02 17.39 -6.72
N ARG A 35 -0.52 17.41 -5.48
CA ARG A 35 -0.01 18.24 -4.38
C ARG A 35 0.11 17.40 -3.12
N ALA A 36 1.27 17.46 -2.48
CA ALA A 36 1.52 16.91 -1.15
C ALA A 36 2.13 18.00 -0.26
N VAL A 37 1.79 18.00 1.03
CA VAL A 37 2.21 19.03 1.98
C VAL A 37 2.73 18.37 3.24
N SER A 38 3.85 18.87 3.76
CA SER A 38 4.38 18.48 5.06
C SER A 38 4.65 19.74 5.90
N CYS A 39 4.38 19.66 7.20
CA CYS A 39 4.63 20.73 8.16
C CYS A 39 5.69 20.28 9.17
N ARG A 40 6.60 21.19 9.53
CA ARG A 40 7.65 20.99 10.52
C ARG A 40 7.29 21.74 11.80
N PHE A 41 7.18 21.00 12.90
CA PHE A 41 6.89 21.55 14.23
C PHE A 41 8.17 21.65 15.05
N GLY A 42 8.30 22.73 15.81
CA GLY A 42 9.34 22.87 16.84
C GLY A 42 8.81 22.50 18.22
N ASN A 43 9.16 23.30 19.22
CA ASN A 43 8.69 23.10 20.60
C ASN A 43 7.28 23.68 20.86
N THR A 44 6.60 24.17 19.82
CA THR A 44 5.27 24.80 19.89
C THR A 44 4.24 23.98 19.12
N GLU A 45 2.96 24.13 19.47
CA GLU A 45 1.84 23.53 18.72
C GLU A 45 1.66 24.16 17.32
N GLU A 46 2.27 25.33 17.08
CA GLU A 46 2.28 25.95 15.76
C GLU A 46 3.50 25.49 14.93
N PRO A 47 3.33 25.21 13.62
CA PRO A 47 4.44 24.79 12.77
C PRO A 47 5.41 25.94 12.45
N GLU A 48 6.71 25.65 12.46
CA GLU A 48 7.80 26.59 12.21
C GLU A 48 8.17 26.68 10.73
N GLY A 49 7.72 25.74 9.90
CA GLY A 49 7.95 25.71 8.47
C GLY A 49 7.20 24.57 7.79
N GLY A 50 7.31 24.48 6.47
CA GLY A 50 6.67 23.43 5.70
C GLY A 50 7.21 23.30 4.28
N THR A 51 6.82 22.22 3.62
CA THR A 51 7.17 21.93 2.23
C THR A 51 5.89 21.65 1.43
N THR A 52 5.71 22.35 0.32
CA THR A 52 4.65 22.10 -0.67
C THR A 52 5.25 21.45 -1.91
N SER A 53 4.95 20.17 -2.13
CA SER A 53 5.35 19.41 -3.32
C SER A 53 4.27 19.45 -4.37
N VAL A 54 4.61 19.82 -5.62
CA VAL A 54 3.65 19.89 -6.74
C VAL A 54 4.21 19.31 -8.03
N ILE A 55 3.32 18.74 -8.85
CA ILE A 55 3.63 18.37 -10.24
C ILE A 55 2.80 19.25 -11.18
N ILE A 56 3.46 20.11 -11.97
CA ILE A 56 2.81 21.10 -12.84
C ILE A 56 2.79 20.60 -14.28
N GLY A 57 1.64 20.70 -14.96
CA GLY A 57 1.52 20.26 -16.34
C GLY A 57 1.61 18.74 -16.47
N HIS A 58 1.25 18.03 -15.40
CA HIS A 58 1.20 16.57 -15.37
C HIS A 58 0.18 16.08 -16.41
N ASN A 59 0.62 15.17 -17.28
CA ASN A 59 -0.26 14.35 -18.10
C ASN A 59 -0.55 13.05 -17.34
N PRO A 60 -1.80 12.84 -16.87
CA PRO A 60 -2.16 11.65 -16.10
C PRO A 60 -2.01 10.33 -16.87
N GLN A 61 -1.90 10.38 -18.21
CA GLN A 61 -1.67 9.22 -19.05
C GLN A 61 -0.18 8.89 -19.25
N ILE A 62 0.72 9.82 -18.90
CA ILE A 62 2.18 9.67 -19.05
C ILE A 62 2.81 9.83 -17.68
N HIS A 63 3.22 8.73 -17.05
CA HIS A 63 3.93 8.80 -15.79
C HIS A 63 5.26 9.55 -15.94
N GLY A 64 5.64 10.33 -14.91
CA GLY A 64 6.84 11.18 -14.94
C GLY A 64 6.71 12.44 -15.79
N SER A 65 5.52 12.73 -16.33
CA SER A 65 5.26 13.98 -17.03
C SER A 65 4.97 15.13 -16.06
N GLY A 66 5.30 16.34 -16.50
CA GLY A 66 5.15 17.56 -15.72
C GLY A 66 6.44 17.97 -15.00
N ILE A 67 6.41 19.17 -14.44
CA ILE A 67 7.50 19.77 -13.68
C ILE A 67 7.30 19.41 -12.21
N ARG A 68 8.25 18.69 -11.60
CA ARG A 68 8.24 18.35 -10.17
C ARG A 68 8.90 19.46 -9.38
N LEU A 69 8.17 20.09 -8.47
CA LEU A 69 8.69 21.09 -7.54
C LEU A 69 8.49 20.63 -6.11
N ALA A 70 9.46 20.89 -5.24
CA ALA A 70 9.25 20.95 -3.80
C ALA A 70 9.63 22.34 -3.31
N ILE A 71 8.67 23.04 -2.71
CA ILE A 71 8.83 24.42 -2.28
C ILE A 71 8.83 24.44 -0.75
N SER A 72 9.99 24.67 -0.16
CA SER A 72 10.19 24.74 1.28
C SER A 72 10.16 26.19 1.75
N TYR A 73 9.52 26.43 2.89
CA TYR A 73 9.35 27.74 3.48
C TYR A 73 9.34 27.67 5.00
N GLU A 74 9.76 28.77 5.64
CA GLU A 74 9.74 28.92 7.08
C GLU A 74 8.74 29.98 7.50
N ARG A 75 8.29 29.91 8.75
CA ARG A 75 7.42 30.93 9.33
C ARG A 75 8.09 32.30 9.25
N ASN A 76 7.47 33.21 8.52
CA ASN A 76 8.00 34.54 8.30
C ASN A 76 7.63 35.47 9.46
N THR A 77 8.65 35.91 10.20
CA THR A 77 8.49 36.83 11.34
C THR A 77 8.50 38.30 10.94
N LYS A 78 8.89 38.61 9.69
CA LYS A 78 9.01 39.97 9.16
C LYS A 78 7.73 40.43 8.45
N VAL A 79 7.08 39.52 7.74
CA VAL A 79 5.85 39.76 6.99
C VAL A 79 4.79 38.77 7.48
N LEU A 80 3.87 39.24 8.33
CA LEU A 80 2.90 38.34 8.96
C LEU A 80 1.84 37.82 7.98
N ASP A 81 1.34 38.70 7.11
CA ASP A 81 0.35 38.39 6.06
C ASP A 81 1.06 38.01 4.76
N CYS A 82 1.63 36.80 4.72
CA CYS A 82 2.37 36.25 3.58
C CYS A 82 1.92 34.82 3.25
N ALA A 83 2.26 34.35 2.05
CA ALA A 83 1.80 33.07 1.53
C ALA A 83 2.32 31.88 2.37
N GLU A 84 3.57 31.93 2.83
CA GLU A 84 4.16 30.88 3.67
C GLU A 84 3.48 30.79 5.04
N ASN A 85 3.14 31.91 5.69
CA ASN A 85 2.42 31.87 6.97
C ASN A 85 0.97 31.40 6.79
N LEU A 86 0.31 31.80 5.71
CA LEU A 86 -1.04 31.34 5.38
C LEU A 86 -1.07 29.82 5.13
N ALA A 87 -0.04 29.27 4.51
CA ALA A 87 0.13 27.84 4.27
C ALA A 87 0.37 27.03 5.56
N LEU A 88 0.79 27.69 6.65
CA LEU A 88 1.05 27.07 7.96
C LEU A 88 -0.14 27.15 8.92
N LEU A 89 -1.21 27.88 8.56
CA LEU A 89 -2.44 27.94 9.35
C LEU A 89 -3.10 26.56 9.41
N GLU A 90 -3.65 26.20 10.57
CA GLU A 90 -4.28 24.89 10.83
C GLU A 90 -5.26 24.47 9.72
N ASP A 91 -6.13 25.39 9.28
CA ASP A 91 -7.11 25.14 8.20
C ASP A 91 -6.48 24.91 6.80
N ASN A 92 -5.21 25.24 6.61
CA ASN A 92 -4.50 25.22 5.33
C ASN A 92 -3.28 24.28 5.32
N GLN A 93 -2.95 23.61 6.43
CA GLN A 93 -1.77 22.74 6.52
C GLN A 93 -1.83 21.58 5.50
N ASP A 94 -3.02 21.10 5.15
CA ASP A 94 -3.21 20.08 4.10
C ASP A 94 -3.15 20.65 2.67
N GLN A 95 -3.16 21.97 2.53
CA GLN A 95 -3.17 22.66 1.24
C GLN A 95 -1.83 23.29 0.87
N GLY A 96 -1.02 23.73 1.83
CA GLY A 96 0.28 24.34 1.55
C GLY A 96 0.19 25.65 0.75
N LEU A 97 1.23 26.01 -0.02
CA LEU A 97 1.29 27.27 -0.78
C LEU A 97 0.23 27.32 -1.89
N ASP A 98 -0.59 28.36 -1.92
CA ASP A 98 -1.67 28.51 -2.89
C ASP A 98 -1.19 28.53 -4.36
N GLU A 99 -2.07 28.15 -5.29
CA GLU A 99 -1.74 28.05 -6.72
C GLU A 99 -1.25 29.39 -7.33
N THR A 100 -1.74 30.53 -6.83
CA THR A 100 -1.33 31.85 -7.32
C THR A 100 0.13 32.13 -6.97
N THR A 101 0.53 31.76 -5.76
CA THR A 101 1.93 31.86 -5.32
C THR A 101 2.83 30.96 -6.16
N ILE A 102 2.46 29.70 -6.37
CA ILE A 102 3.24 28.76 -7.19
C ILE A 102 3.41 29.26 -8.63
N LYS A 103 2.35 29.81 -9.25
CA LYS A 103 2.41 30.40 -10.60
C LYS A 103 3.36 31.60 -10.71
N LYS A 104 3.58 32.33 -9.61
CA LYS A 104 4.56 33.44 -9.54
C LYS A 104 6.00 32.97 -9.32
N ILE A 105 6.18 31.80 -8.69
CA ILE A 105 7.49 31.17 -8.46
C ILE A 105 8.00 30.52 -9.75
N LEU A 106 7.15 29.74 -10.43
CA LEU A 106 7.52 28.94 -11.60
C LEU A 106 8.35 29.66 -12.69
N PRO A 107 8.01 30.88 -13.13
CA PRO A 107 8.78 31.57 -14.18
C PRO A 107 10.14 32.13 -13.69
N LYS A 108 10.46 32.02 -12.40
CA LYS A 108 11.67 32.58 -11.77
C LYS A 108 12.70 31.52 -11.38
N ILE A 109 12.42 30.24 -11.62
CA ILE A 109 13.26 29.11 -11.25
C ILE A 109 13.66 28.33 -12.50
N ASP A 110 14.84 27.71 -12.47
CA ASP A 110 15.25 26.77 -13.50
C ASP A 110 14.59 25.40 -13.23
N THR A 111 14.16 24.73 -14.30
CA THR A 111 13.56 23.39 -14.22
C THR A 111 14.17 22.52 -15.30
N LEU A 112 14.29 21.22 -15.03
CA LEU A 112 14.80 20.24 -15.98
C LEU A 112 13.80 19.07 -16.09
N PRO A 113 13.39 18.67 -17.31
CA PRO A 113 12.48 17.54 -17.48
C PRO A 113 13.03 16.26 -16.80
N GLY A 114 12.17 15.58 -16.06
CA GLY A 114 12.53 14.36 -15.32
C GLY A 114 13.19 14.59 -13.96
N CYS A 115 13.60 15.83 -13.64
CA CYS A 115 14.22 16.16 -12.35
C CYS A 115 13.24 16.88 -11.42
N LYS A 116 13.46 16.72 -10.12
CA LYS A 116 12.79 17.50 -9.07
C LYS A 116 13.55 18.81 -8.88
N THR A 117 12.84 19.94 -8.84
CA THR A 117 13.44 21.24 -8.51
C THR A 117 13.06 21.59 -7.08
N ILE A 118 14.06 21.79 -6.24
CA ILE A 118 13.89 22.20 -4.84
C ILE A 118 14.00 23.72 -4.78
N VAL A 119 13.04 24.35 -4.12
CA VAL A 119 12.92 25.81 -4.03
C VAL A 119 12.78 26.21 -2.57
N THR A 120 13.64 27.10 -2.10
CA THR A 120 13.45 27.82 -0.84
C THR A 120 12.72 29.13 -1.12
N PHE A 121 11.64 29.38 -0.38
CA PHE A 121 10.72 30.50 -0.59
C PHE A 121 10.62 31.38 0.66
N GLU A 122 10.85 32.70 0.50
CA GLU A 122 10.58 33.72 1.52
C GLU A 122 9.93 34.95 0.88
N THR A 123 8.86 35.45 1.49
CA THR A 123 8.25 36.75 1.15
C THR A 123 9.03 37.90 1.81
N LEU A 124 9.50 38.85 1.00
CA LEU A 124 10.22 40.03 1.48
C LEU A 124 9.26 41.16 1.86
N ALA A 125 9.77 42.12 2.66
CA ALA A 125 8.98 43.24 3.18
C ALA A 125 8.36 44.16 2.12
N ASP A 126 8.91 44.17 0.91
CA ASP A 126 8.37 44.92 -0.25
C ASP A 126 7.32 44.11 -1.03
N GLY A 127 6.96 42.92 -0.57
CA GLY A 127 6.03 41.99 -1.21
C GLY A 127 6.64 41.19 -2.37
N SER A 128 7.95 41.34 -2.63
CA SER A 128 8.67 40.51 -3.59
C SER A 128 9.07 39.17 -2.95
N PHE A 129 9.57 38.24 -3.78
CA PHE A 129 9.95 36.90 -3.33
C PHE A 129 11.47 36.76 -3.40
N HIS A 130 12.06 36.32 -2.30
CA HIS A 130 13.38 35.70 -2.32
C HIS A 130 13.22 34.23 -2.67
N LEU A 131 13.95 33.79 -3.69
CA LEU A 131 13.92 32.42 -4.19
C LEU A 131 15.35 31.92 -4.34
N GLU A 132 15.64 30.79 -3.72
CA GLU A 132 16.81 29.99 -4.01
C GLU A 132 16.34 28.65 -4.55
N SER A 133 16.90 28.19 -5.66
CA SER A 133 16.48 26.94 -6.29
C SER A 133 17.65 26.15 -6.79
N HIS A 134 17.56 24.82 -6.67
CA HIS A 134 18.49 23.90 -7.28
C HIS A 134 17.74 22.71 -7.88
N ILE A 135 18.31 22.15 -8.94
CA ILE A 135 17.78 20.94 -9.58
C ILE A 135 18.40 19.75 -8.85
N GLU A 136 17.53 18.89 -8.32
CA GLU A 136 17.92 17.63 -7.73
C GLU A 136 18.17 16.61 -8.84
N ILE A 137 19.42 16.16 -8.94
CA ILE A 137 19.82 15.07 -9.83
C ILE A 137 19.61 13.77 -9.06
N GLU A 138 18.54 13.08 -9.39
CA GLU A 138 18.24 11.78 -8.80
C GLU A 138 19.26 10.73 -9.27
N LYS A 139 19.57 9.80 -8.37
CA LYS A 139 20.56 8.75 -8.59
C LYS A 139 20.07 7.76 -9.64
N ARG A 140 20.98 7.28 -10.49
CA ARG A 140 20.68 6.21 -11.43
C ARG A 140 20.45 4.89 -10.71
N VAL A 141 19.74 3.97 -11.37
CA VAL A 141 19.42 2.65 -10.84
C VAL A 141 20.67 1.89 -10.35
N GLU A 142 21.79 2.00 -11.07
CA GLU A 142 23.07 1.36 -10.72
C GLU A 142 23.73 1.92 -9.45
N GLU A 143 23.34 3.13 -9.03
CA GLU A 143 23.84 3.78 -7.82
C GLU A 143 23.00 3.46 -6.57
N VAL A 144 21.77 2.97 -6.75
CA VAL A 144 20.80 2.72 -5.66
C VAL A 144 20.44 1.26 -5.47
N LEU A 145 20.47 0.45 -6.54
CA LEU A 145 20.21 -0.97 -6.49
C LEU A 145 21.49 -1.76 -6.72
N LYS A 146 21.68 -2.81 -5.93
CA LYS A 146 22.65 -3.85 -6.28
C LYS A 146 22.29 -4.46 -7.65
N PRO A 147 23.25 -5.04 -8.37
CA PRO A 147 22.96 -5.82 -9.57
C PRO A 147 21.95 -6.92 -9.25
N ILE A 148 20.79 -6.87 -9.88
CA ILE A 148 19.72 -7.86 -9.73
C ILE A 148 19.30 -8.34 -11.12
N GLU A 149 19.00 -9.63 -11.24
CA GLU A 149 18.40 -10.20 -12.45
C GLU A 149 16.90 -9.88 -12.47
N CYS A 150 16.55 -8.67 -12.90
CA CYS A 150 15.16 -8.26 -13.12
C CYS A 150 15.06 -7.44 -14.41
N PRO A 151 14.17 -7.79 -15.35
CA PRO A 151 14.01 -7.04 -16.58
C PRO A 151 13.49 -5.63 -16.32
N SER A 152 13.89 -4.67 -17.16
CA SER A 152 13.44 -3.29 -17.07
C SER A 152 12.45 -2.93 -18.18
N VAL A 153 11.52 -2.03 -17.88
CA VAL A 153 10.63 -1.38 -18.86
C VAL A 153 10.74 0.14 -18.72
N LEU A 154 10.59 0.85 -19.84
CA LEU A 154 10.62 2.31 -19.84
C LEU A 154 9.29 2.88 -19.33
N LEU A 155 9.35 3.87 -18.45
CA LEU A 155 8.20 4.54 -17.86
C LEU A 155 7.24 5.11 -18.92
N SER A 156 7.80 5.64 -20.01
CA SER A 156 7.02 6.21 -21.12
C SER A 156 6.24 5.17 -21.93
N ASP A 157 6.55 3.89 -21.77
CA ASP A 157 5.86 2.79 -22.45
C ASP A 157 4.62 2.33 -21.67
N LEU A 158 4.46 2.78 -20.42
CA LEU A 158 3.32 2.43 -19.58
C LEU A 158 2.15 3.37 -19.87
N VAL A 159 0.98 2.80 -20.16
CA VAL A 159 -0.27 3.55 -20.31
C VAL A 159 -1.11 3.37 -19.06
N CYS A 160 -1.36 4.44 -18.32
CA CYS A 160 -2.22 4.39 -17.14
C CYS A 160 -3.68 4.07 -17.54
N ILE A 161 -4.21 2.98 -16.97
CA ILE A 161 -5.60 2.54 -17.12
C ILE A 161 -6.42 3.09 -15.95
N ASN A 162 -5.93 2.92 -14.72
CA ASN A 162 -6.63 3.35 -13.51
C ASN A 162 -5.66 3.64 -12.35
N VAL A 163 -6.09 4.46 -11.41
CA VAL A 163 -5.40 4.68 -10.13
C VAL A 163 -6.02 3.75 -9.10
N LEU A 164 -5.25 2.79 -8.59
CA LEU A 164 -5.73 1.82 -7.59
C LEU A 164 -5.56 2.37 -6.16
N SER A 165 -4.47 3.10 -5.91
CA SER A 165 -4.22 3.86 -4.68
C SER A 165 -3.23 5.00 -4.98
N THR A 166 -2.87 5.80 -3.97
CA THR A 166 -1.95 6.95 -4.11
C THR A 166 -0.64 6.61 -4.83
N TYR A 167 -0.11 5.41 -4.62
CA TYR A 167 1.19 4.97 -5.15
C TYR A 167 1.10 3.71 -6.02
N VAL A 168 -0.12 3.31 -6.41
CA VAL A 168 -0.37 2.07 -7.13
C VAL A 168 -1.33 2.31 -8.28
N TYR A 169 -0.89 1.94 -9.48
CA TYR A 169 -1.62 2.18 -10.72
C TYR A 169 -1.87 0.86 -11.45
N LEU A 170 -3.02 0.75 -12.10
CA LEU A 170 -3.25 -0.24 -13.13
C LEU A 170 -2.75 0.35 -14.45
N VAL A 171 -1.81 -0.33 -15.10
CA VAL A 171 -1.22 0.12 -16.36
C VAL A 171 -1.34 -0.96 -17.43
N ASN A 172 -1.30 -0.54 -18.69
CA ASN A 172 -0.96 -1.42 -19.80
C ASN A 172 0.55 -1.30 -20.07
N ALA A 173 1.28 -2.40 -19.89
CA ALA A 173 2.70 -2.53 -20.16
C ALA A 173 2.91 -3.40 -21.42
N PRO A 174 3.80 -3.02 -22.37
CA PRO A 174 4.00 -3.80 -23.59
C PRO A 174 4.42 -5.25 -23.37
N CYS A 175 5.14 -5.53 -22.28
CA CYS A 175 5.65 -6.86 -21.94
C CYS A 175 4.65 -7.77 -21.21
N LEU A 176 3.66 -7.20 -20.51
CA LEU A 176 2.77 -7.94 -19.60
C LEU A 176 1.28 -7.78 -19.93
N GLY A 177 0.90 -6.83 -20.80
CA GLY A 177 -0.49 -6.40 -20.90
C GLY A 177 -0.89 -5.62 -19.66
N ARG A 178 -1.99 -5.99 -18.99
CA ARG A 178 -2.40 -5.33 -17.75
C ARG A 178 -1.47 -5.71 -16.59
N ALA A 179 -0.90 -4.71 -15.92
CA ALA A 179 0.00 -4.89 -14.80
C ALA A 179 -0.26 -3.84 -13.71
N VAL A 180 0.16 -4.15 -12.48
CA VAL A 180 0.16 -3.20 -11.37
C VAL A 180 1.52 -2.49 -11.35
N PHE A 181 1.50 -1.17 -11.52
CA PHE A 181 2.67 -0.32 -11.37
C PHE A 181 2.68 0.33 -9.99
N LYS A 182 3.66 -0.05 -9.16
CA LYS A 182 3.88 0.55 -7.84
C LYS A 182 5.05 1.52 -7.92
N ILE A 183 4.83 2.76 -7.49
CA ILE A 183 5.84 3.82 -7.46
C ILE A 183 6.42 3.97 -6.04
N PRO A 184 7.61 4.61 -5.89
CA PRO A 184 8.11 4.99 -4.59
C PRO A 184 7.10 5.85 -3.83
N GLN A 185 6.91 5.54 -2.55
CA GLN A 185 6.23 6.44 -1.62
C GLN A 185 7.19 7.60 -1.35
N GLU A 186 6.74 8.84 -1.54
CA GLU A 186 7.53 9.99 -1.12
C GLU A 186 7.60 9.95 0.42
N PRO A 187 8.79 10.07 1.01
CA PRO A 187 8.93 10.02 2.45
C PRO A 187 8.11 11.16 3.08
N GLU A 188 7.29 10.84 4.07
CA GLU A 188 6.50 11.85 4.80
C GLU A 188 7.40 12.85 5.54
N PHE A 189 8.67 12.49 5.76
CA PHE A 189 9.70 13.28 6.43
C PHE A 189 11.00 13.33 5.62
N GLU A 190 11.59 14.53 5.47
CA GLU A 190 12.82 14.81 4.70
C GLU A 190 14.09 14.05 5.17
N PHE A 191 14.01 13.25 6.24
CA PHE A 191 15.16 12.61 6.88
C PHE A 191 15.30 11.11 6.58
N GLU A 192 14.37 10.49 5.87
CA GLU A 192 14.54 9.10 5.43
C GLU A 192 15.22 9.05 4.06
N PRO A 193 16.43 8.51 3.95
CA PRO A 193 17.11 8.43 2.65
C PRO A 193 16.30 7.57 1.68
N ASP A 194 16.27 7.98 0.40
CA ASP A 194 15.70 7.31 -0.81
C ASP A 194 15.97 5.79 -0.96
N THR A 195 16.76 5.22 -0.05
CA THR A 195 17.07 3.80 0.07
C THR A 195 15.90 2.93 0.53
N SER A 196 14.80 3.47 1.08
CA SER A 196 13.68 2.62 1.54
C SER A 196 13.08 1.82 0.39
N PHE A 197 12.73 2.48 -0.72
CA PHE A 197 12.13 1.82 -1.88
C PHE A 197 13.08 0.85 -2.59
N ALA A 198 14.33 1.26 -2.77
CA ALA A 198 15.36 0.40 -3.36
C ALA A 198 15.61 -0.84 -2.49
N ARG A 199 15.63 -0.68 -1.16
CA ARG A 199 15.73 -1.78 -0.19
C ARG A 199 14.51 -2.70 -0.25
N SER A 200 13.29 -2.17 -0.40
CA SER A 200 12.09 -2.99 -0.59
C SER A 200 12.19 -3.85 -1.83
N LEU A 201 12.63 -3.26 -2.93
CA LEU A 201 12.81 -3.97 -4.18
C LEU A 201 13.91 -5.05 -4.08
N GLU A 202 15.05 -4.73 -3.46
CA GLU A 202 16.11 -5.71 -3.16
C GLU A 202 15.60 -6.86 -2.29
N PHE A 203 14.79 -6.55 -1.28
CA PHE A 203 14.18 -7.56 -0.40
C PHE A 203 13.27 -8.50 -1.20
N PHE A 204 12.32 -7.95 -1.96
CA PHE A 204 11.38 -8.77 -2.73
C PHE A 204 12.08 -9.62 -3.80
N LEU A 205 13.06 -9.05 -4.51
CA LEU A 205 13.79 -9.76 -5.56
C LEU A 205 14.84 -10.75 -5.00
N GLY A 206 15.23 -10.60 -3.73
CA GLY A 206 16.11 -11.52 -3.03
C GLY A 206 15.43 -12.81 -2.56
N LEU A 207 14.10 -12.84 -2.51
CA LEU A 207 13.35 -14.03 -2.15
C LEU A 207 13.21 -14.99 -3.34
N PRO A 208 13.18 -16.32 -3.10
CA PRO A 208 12.91 -17.28 -4.15
C PRO A 208 11.48 -17.12 -4.69
N ASP A 209 11.30 -17.51 -5.96
CA ASP A 209 9.99 -17.52 -6.60
C ASP A 209 9.11 -18.62 -6.00
N VAL A 210 8.13 -18.24 -5.18
CA VAL A 210 7.22 -19.13 -4.47
C VAL A 210 5.78 -18.76 -4.74
N GLU A 211 4.90 -19.76 -4.82
CA GLU A 211 3.53 -19.61 -5.32
C GLU A 211 2.61 -18.78 -4.41
N PHE A 212 3.00 -18.56 -3.15
CA PHE A 212 2.22 -17.84 -2.14
C PHE A 212 2.48 -16.33 -2.15
N LEU A 213 3.50 -15.84 -2.88
CA LEU A 213 3.91 -14.44 -2.90
C LEU A 213 3.74 -13.85 -4.30
N ILE A 214 3.21 -12.64 -4.40
CA ILE A 214 3.33 -11.81 -5.60
C ILE A 214 4.60 -10.97 -5.45
N ARG A 215 5.47 -11.01 -6.45
CA ARG A 215 6.76 -10.31 -6.44
C ARG A 215 6.88 -9.34 -7.62
N PRO A 216 7.77 -8.34 -7.52
CA PRO A 216 8.16 -7.54 -8.68
C PRO A 216 8.64 -8.44 -9.82
N SER A 217 8.09 -8.19 -11.01
CA SER A 217 8.44 -8.91 -12.24
C SER A 217 9.36 -8.10 -13.13
N HIS A 218 9.22 -6.77 -13.10
CA HIS A 218 10.01 -5.81 -13.87
C HIS A 218 10.29 -4.57 -13.03
N ILE A 219 11.44 -3.95 -13.22
CA ILE A 219 11.70 -2.59 -12.75
C ILE A 219 11.27 -1.58 -13.81
N VAL A 220 10.82 -0.41 -13.37
CA VAL A 220 10.42 0.68 -14.26
C VAL A 220 11.45 1.78 -14.17
N LEU A 221 12.05 2.13 -15.31
CA LEU A 221 13.08 3.16 -15.43
C LEU A 221 12.56 4.31 -16.29
N ASP A 222 13.06 5.53 -16.09
CA ASP A 222 12.89 6.59 -17.10
C ASP A 222 14.03 6.61 -18.12
N THR A 223 14.02 7.59 -19.03
CA THR A 223 15.05 7.74 -20.08
C THR A 223 16.42 8.16 -19.54
N ALA A 224 16.53 8.50 -18.25
CA ALA A 224 17.76 8.86 -17.57
C ALA A 224 18.30 7.71 -16.70
N ASP A 225 17.73 6.51 -16.83
CA ASP A 225 18.04 5.31 -16.04
C ASP A 225 17.76 5.47 -14.54
N VAL A 226 16.81 6.34 -14.17
CA VAL A 226 16.37 6.50 -12.78
C VAL A 226 15.26 5.50 -12.48
N LEU A 227 15.31 4.88 -11.30
CA LEU A 227 14.27 3.96 -10.83
C LEU A 227 12.97 4.72 -10.50
N ARG A 228 11.88 4.33 -11.15
CA ARG A 228 10.56 4.96 -11.00
C ARG A 228 9.51 4.06 -10.39
N GLY A 229 9.82 2.78 -10.22
CA GLY A 229 8.95 1.83 -9.56
C GLY A 229 9.19 0.40 -10.06
N PHE A 230 8.19 -0.46 -9.87
CA PHE A 230 8.22 -1.82 -10.37
C PHE A 230 6.81 -2.29 -10.80
N LEU A 231 6.78 -3.29 -11.68
CA LEU A 231 5.57 -3.95 -12.13
C LEU A 231 5.33 -5.26 -11.40
N MET A 232 4.09 -5.50 -11.01
CA MET A 232 3.57 -6.79 -10.53
C MET A 232 2.45 -7.26 -11.45
N GLU A 233 2.16 -8.55 -11.40
CA GLU A 233 1.01 -9.11 -12.09
C GLU A 233 -0.29 -8.51 -11.56
N TYR A 234 -1.24 -8.24 -12.46
CA TYR A 234 -2.54 -7.69 -12.10
C TYR A 234 -3.59 -8.79 -11.94
N TYR A 235 -4.29 -8.75 -10.81
CA TYR A 235 -5.40 -9.63 -10.50
C TYR A 235 -6.69 -8.82 -10.32
N PRO A 236 -7.67 -8.99 -11.22
CA PRO A 236 -8.91 -8.19 -11.24
C PRO A 236 -9.77 -8.26 -9.96
N ALA A 237 -9.81 -9.41 -9.29
CA ALA A 237 -10.56 -9.59 -8.05
C ALA A 237 -10.00 -8.76 -6.87
N SER A 238 -8.80 -8.18 -7.05
CA SER A 238 -8.14 -7.32 -6.07
C SER A 238 -7.89 -8.03 -4.73
N SER A 239 -7.84 -7.26 -3.65
CA SER A 239 -7.62 -7.78 -2.30
C SER A 239 -8.82 -8.54 -1.76
N LEU A 240 -8.57 -9.49 -0.85
CA LEU A 240 -9.61 -10.22 -0.14
C LEU A 240 -10.50 -9.27 0.69
N ALA A 241 -9.96 -8.14 1.16
CA ALA A 241 -10.74 -7.06 1.75
C ALA A 241 -11.79 -6.48 0.79
N HIS A 242 -11.48 -6.35 -0.51
CA HIS A 242 -12.42 -5.90 -1.53
C HIS A 242 -13.51 -6.96 -1.76
N VAL A 243 -13.11 -8.20 -2.00
CA VAL A 243 -14.02 -9.34 -2.25
C VAL A 243 -15.03 -9.50 -1.12
N LEU A 244 -14.59 -9.51 0.14
CA LEU A 244 -15.48 -9.65 1.29
C LEU A 244 -16.45 -8.47 1.45
N ARG A 245 -15.99 -7.24 1.19
CA ARG A 245 -16.86 -6.04 1.25
C ARG A 245 -17.93 -6.05 0.15
N GLN A 246 -17.55 -6.41 -1.07
CA GLN A 246 -18.49 -6.49 -2.20
C GLN A 246 -19.56 -7.56 -1.96
N HIS A 247 -19.16 -8.73 -1.47
CA HIS A 247 -20.11 -9.78 -1.08
C HIS A 247 -21.09 -9.29 -0.01
N ARG A 248 -20.60 -8.65 1.06
CA ARG A 248 -21.45 -8.09 2.11
C ARG A 248 -22.41 -7.02 1.57
N GLN A 249 -21.94 -6.15 0.68
CA GLN A 249 -22.78 -5.10 0.09
C GLN A 249 -23.87 -5.67 -0.81
N ASN A 250 -23.57 -6.70 -1.61
CA ASN A 250 -24.54 -7.37 -2.46
C ASN A 250 -25.65 -8.06 -1.65
N GLU A 251 -25.28 -8.69 -0.53
CA GLU A 251 -26.24 -9.26 0.43
C GLU A 251 -27.16 -8.18 1.02
N LEU A 252 -26.59 -7.08 1.52
CA LEU A 252 -27.36 -5.98 2.14
C LEU A 252 -28.31 -5.28 1.18
N THR A 253 -27.92 -5.15 -0.10
CA THR A 253 -28.71 -4.42 -1.10
C THR A 253 -29.75 -5.28 -1.81
N GLY A 254 -29.80 -6.58 -1.52
CA GLY A 254 -30.73 -7.51 -2.19
C GLY A 254 -30.53 -7.60 -3.70
N LYS A 255 -29.39 -7.13 -4.23
CA LYS A 255 -28.98 -7.24 -5.64
C LYS A 255 -28.56 -8.68 -5.98
N HIS A 256 -29.31 -9.67 -5.48
CA HIS A 256 -29.23 -11.04 -5.93
C HIS A 256 -29.88 -11.14 -7.31
N ALA A 257 -29.21 -10.65 -8.34
CA ALA A 257 -29.50 -11.08 -9.69
C ALA A 257 -29.14 -12.57 -9.76
N LEU A 258 -30.14 -13.44 -9.62
CA LEU A 258 -30.06 -14.89 -9.91
C LEU A 258 -28.78 -15.59 -9.37
N GLY A 259 -28.69 -15.76 -8.04
CA GLY A 259 -27.93 -16.89 -7.47
C GLY A 259 -26.44 -16.71 -7.18
N THR A 260 -25.96 -15.54 -6.75
CA THR A 260 -24.66 -15.49 -6.06
C THR A 260 -24.82 -16.02 -4.62
N GLU A 261 -24.65 -17.34 -4.48
CA GLU A 261 -24.57 -18.05 -3.20
C GLU A 261 -23.44 -17.46 -2.34
N GLN A 262 -23.61 -17.52 -1.02
CA GLN A 262 -22.58 -17.19 -0.03
C GLN A 262 -21.24 -17.84 -0.43
N ILE A 263 -20.10 -17.18 -0.14
CA ILE A 263 -18.79 -17.79 -0.41
C ILE A 263 -18.74 -19.13 0.33
N PRO A 264 -18.63 -20.27 -0.39
CA PRO A 264 -18.73 -21.58 0.26
C PRO A 264 -17.63 -21.78 1.29
N TRP A 265 -17.94 -22.51 2.36
CA TRP A 265 -16.96 -22.81 3.42
C TRP A 265 -15.65 -23.41 2.87
N ALA A 266 -15.74 -24.33 1.91
CA ALA A 266 -14.57 -24.94 1.27
C ALA A 266 -13.67 -23.90 0.58
N VAL A 267 -14.24 -22.84 -0.01
CA VAL A 267 -13.47 -21.75 -0.64
C VAL A 267 -12.76 -20.92 0.43
N LYS A 268 -13.45 -20.56 1.51
CA LYS A 268 -12.85 -19.84 2.65
C LYS A 268 -11.72 -20.62 3.28
N LEU A 269 -11.88 -21.94 3.41
CA LEU A 269 -10.87 -22.83 3.95
C LEU A 269 -9.65 -22.93 3.04
N ALA A 270 -9.85 -23.00 1.71
CA ALA A 270 -8.75 -22.95 0.75
C ALA A 270 -7.97 -21.63 0.86
N TRP A 271 -8.65 -20.49 0.89
CA TRP A 271 -8.01 -19.17 1.06
C TRP A 271 -7.26 -19.06 2.39
N ALA A 272 -7.88 -19.49 3.49
CA ALA A 272 -7.23 -19.55 4.80
C ALA A 272 -5.94 -20.37 4.75
N THR A 273 -5.96 -21.49 4.02
CA THR A 273 -4.82 -22.40 3.90
C THR A 273 -3.70 -21.78 3.07
N ASP A 274 -4.01 -21.13 1.95
CA ASP A 274 -3.01 -20.40 1.12
C ASP A 274 -2.31 -19.29 1.92
N ILE A 275 -3.08 -18.49 2.67
CA ILE A 275 -2.55 -17.40 3.49
C ILE A 275 -1.66 -17.97 4.60
N ALA A 276 -2.12 -18.99 5.32
CA ALA A 276 -1.33 -19.63 6.37
C ALA A 276 -0.06 -20.29 5.82
N ALA A 277 -0.10 -20.85 4.61
CA ALA A 277 1.07 -21.41 3.93
C ALA A 277 2.13 -20.32 3.66
N GLY A 278 1.70 -19.17 3.13
CA GLY A 278 2.59 -18.04 2.88
C GLY A 278 3.24 -17.50 4.15
N VAL A 279 2.47 -17.34 5.24
CA VAL A 279 2.99 -16.87 6.53
C VAL A 279 3.94 -17.90 7.16
N ALA A 280 3.57 -19.18 7.16
CA ALA A 280 4.45 -20.25 7.65
C ALA A 280 5.76 -20.34 6.85
N TRP A 281 5.68 -20.12 5.53
CA TRP A 281 6.86 -20.05 4.69
C TRP A 281 7.76 -18.86 5.05
N LEU A 282 7.21 -17.64 5.21
CA LEU A 282 7.98 -16.47 5.64
C LEU A 282 8.66 -16.71 6.99
N HIS A 283 7.93 -17.28 7.97
CA HIS A 283 8.49 -17.63 9.29
C HIS A 283 9.62 -18.65 9.19
N SER A 284 9.54 -19.59 8.23
CA SER A 284 10.62 -20.56 7.99
C SER A 284 11.90 -19.94 7.42
N GLN A 285 11.81 -18.70 6.92
CA GLN A 285 12.93 -17.89 6.44
C GLN A 285 13.37 -16.82 7.45
N ASP A 286 12.88 -16.88 8.70
CA ASP A 286 13.07 -15.85 9.74
C ASP A 286 12.60 -14.44 9.30
N ILE A 287 11.53 -14.40 8.49
CA ILE A 287 10.88 -13.16 8.07
C ILE A 287 9.55 -13.03 8.81
N PHE A 288 9.41 -11.96 9.60
CA PHE A 288 8.20 -11.66 10.37
C PHE A 288 7.61 -10.35 9.85
N TRP A 289 6.41 -10.42 9.29
CA TRP A 289 5.86 -9.37 8.42
C TRP A 289 5.36 -8.16 9.22
N GLY A 290 4.60 -8.36 10.28
CA GLY A 290 4.08 -7.28 11.15
C GLY A 290 2.86 -6.53 10.60
N ASP A 291 2.58 -6.58 9.30
CA ASP A 291 1.45 -5.89 8.65
C ASP A 291 0.49 -6.85 7.90
N LEU A 292 0.32 -8.08 8.41
CA LEU A 292 -0.61 -9.03 7.81
C LEU A 292 -2.08 -8.57 7.97
N LYS A 293 -2.72 -8.29 6.83
CA LYS A 293 -4.12 -7.82 6.75
C LYS A 293 -4.81 -8.24 5.46
N LEU A 294 -6.15 -8.24 5.45
CA LEU A 294 -6.96 -8.60 4.28
C LEU A 294 -6.66 -7.77 3.01
N ALA A 295 -6.19 -6.53 3.17
CA ALA A 295 -5.83 -5.68 2.04
C ALA A 295 -4.52 -6.12 1.34
N ASN A 296 -3.67 -6.86 2.05
CA ASN A 296 -2.39 -7.37 1.56
C ASN A 296 -2.48 -8.83 1.06
N VAL A 297 -3.69 -9.37 0.95
CA VAL A 297 -3.96 -10.70 0.37
C VAL A 297 -4.74 -10.51 -0.91
N VAL A 298 -4.19 -10.95 -2.05
CA VAL A 298 -4.79 -10.82 -3.37
C VAL A 298 -5.44 -12.13 -3.79
N LEU A 299 -6.68 -12.07 -4.29
CA LEU A 299 -7.33 -13.23 -4.92
C LEU A 299 -6.91 -13.31 -6.38
N CYS A 300 -6.22 -14.40 -6.73
CA CYS A 300 -5.68 -14.62 -8.06
C CYS A 300 -6.71 -15.28 -8.99
N THR A 301 -6.47 -15.19 -10.30
CA THR A 301 -7.38 -15.72 -11.35
C THR A 301 -7.49 -17.24 -11.36
N ASP A 302 -6.51 -17.92 -10.77
CA ASP A 302 -6.53 -19.37 -10.53
C ASP A 302 -7.30 -19.76 -9.26
N GLY A 303 -7.86 -18.79 -8.53
CA GLY A 303 -8.64 -19.00 -7.31
C GLY A 303 -7.83 -19.08 -6.03
N HIS A 304 -6.49 -18.99 -6.11
CA HIS A 304 -5.60 -18.96 -4.95
C HIS A 304 -5.47 -17.56 -4.34
N CYS A 305 -5.13 -17.51 -3.06
CA CYS A 305 -4.72 -16.28 -2.39
C CYS A 305 -3.19 -16.14 -2.38
N ARG A 306 -2.68 -14.96 -2.73
CA ARG A 306 -1.24 -14.64 -2.67
C ARG A 306 -0.99 -13.36 -1.89
N LEU A 307 0.16 -13.29 -1.22
CA LEU A 307 0.54 -12.16 -0.37
C LEU A 307 1.28 -11.09 -1.17
N ILE A 308 0.99 -9.83 -0.87
CA ILE A 308 1.71 -8.64 -1.35
C ILE A 308 2.21 -7.83 -0.14
N ASP A 309 3.13 -6.89 -0.36
CA ASP A 309 3.57 -5.93 0.66
C ASP A 309 4.04 -6.58 1.98
N TYR A 310 4.71 -7.74 1.86
CA TYR A 310 5.24 -8.57 2.95
C TYR A 310 6.60 -8.13 3.50
N MET A 311 6.87 -6.83 3.45
CA MET A 311 8.09 -6.26 3.99
C MET A 311 7.96 -6.04 5.51
N PRO A 312 8.99 -6.36 6.31
CA PRO A 312 8.96 -6.23 7.77
C PRO A 312 9.26 -4.79 8.21
N ASP A 313 8.47 -3.82 7.75
CA ASP A 313 8.70 -2.39 7.98
C ASP A 313 7.42 -1.56 8.19
N GLY A 314 6.26 -2.21 8.39
CA GLY A 314 4.99 -1.52 8.62
C GLY A 314 4.07 -2.20 9.62
N HIS A 315 3.01 -1.48 10.00
CA HIS A 315 1.87 -2.00 10.74
C HIS A 315 0.62 -1.14 10.48
N THR A 316 -0.56 -1.73 10.69
CA THR A 316 -1.84 -1.04 10.50
C THR A 316 -2.63 -1.02 11.80
N LYS A 317 -3.05 0.19 12.21
CA LYS A 317 -3.95 0.36 13.36
C LYS A 317 -5.22 -0.48 13.18
N GLY A 318 -5.61 -1.20 14.24
CA GLY A 318 -6.74 -2.15 14.23
C GLY A 318 -6.39 -3.56 13.75
N TRP A 319 -5.20 -3.76 13.17
CA TRP A 319 -4.64 -5.08 12.86
C TRP A 319 -3.51 -5.48 13.82
N CYS A 320 -2.98 -4.52 14.57
CA CYS A 320 -1.96 -4.77 15.58
C CYS A 320 -2.49 -5.63 16.73
N PRO A 321 -1.64 -6.54 17.25
CA PRO A 321 -1.96 -7.24 18.48
C PRO A 321 -1.95 -6.29 19.69
N PRO A 322 -2.58 -6.67 20.82
CA PRO A 322 -2.75 -5.80 22.00
C PRO A 322 -1.44 -5.23 22.55
N GLU A 323 -0.36 -6.01 22.53
CA GLU A 323 0.99 -5.60 22.96
C GLU A 323 1.63 -4.54 22.06
N CYS A 324 1.08 -4.32 20.85
CA CYS A 324 1.49 -3.28 19.92
C CYS A 324 0.44 -2.17 19.76
N ALA A 325 -0.63 -2.16 20.57
CA ALA A 325 -1.76 -1.23 20.39
C ALA A 325 -1.40 0.24 20.59
N ASP A 326 -0.36 0.52 21.39
CA ASP A 326 0.14 1.88 21.65
C ASP A 326 1.15 2.36 20.60
N ALA A 327 1.50 1.54 19.60
CA ALA A 327 2.39 1.97 18.52
C ALA A 327 1.71 3.05 17.67
N LEU A 328 2.37 4.21 17.52
CA LEU A 328 1.90 5.28 16.64
C LEU A 328 1.76 4.74 15.20
N PRO A 329 0.77 5.18 14.42
CA PRO A 329 0.67 4.80 13.00
C PRO A 329 1.99 5.06 12.28
N GLY A 330 2.50 4.07 11.54
CA GLY A 330 3.77 4.18 10.81
C GLY A 330 5.05 4.00 11.65
N MET A 331 4.98 4.00 12.98
CA MET A 331 6.08 3.60 13.86
C MET A 331 6.14 2.09 14.14
N HIS A 332 7.03 1.40 13.43
CA HIS A 332 7.30 -0.02 13.65
C HIS A 332 7.67 -0.28 15.12
N PRO A 333 7.13 -1.33 15.77
CA PRO A 333 7.63 -1.77 17.06
C PRO A 333 9.13 -2.04 16.96
N ASP A 334 9.94 -1.72 17.98
CA ASP A 334 11.40 -1.94 17.92
C ASP A 334 11.78 -3.40 17.60
N THR A 335 10.84 -4.34 17.69
CA THR A 335 10.98 -5.73 17.24
C THR A 335 9.63 -6.30 16.77
N VAL A 336 9.55 -6.78 15.53
CA VAL A 336 8.43 -7.63 15.07
C VAL A 336 8.76 -9.08 15.38
N GLU A 337 7.77 -9.80 15.93
CA GLU A 337 7.87 -11.20 16.31
C GLU A 337 6.88 -12.07 15.51
N PRO A 338 7.11 -13.40 15.39
CA PRO A 338 6.19 -14.31 14.71
C PRO A 338 4.76 -14.26 15.25
N CYS A 339 4.60 -14.00 16.55
CA CYS A 339 3.31 -13.95 17.22
C CYS A 339 2.43 -12.77 16.77
N HIS A 340 3.03 -11.70 16.22
CA HIS A 340 2.31 -10.56 15.65
C HIS A 340 1.61 -10.97 14.34
N ASP A 341 2.30 -11.71 13.47
CA ASP A 341 1.70 -12.25 12.25
C ASP A 341 0.60 -13.26 12.56
N VAL A 342 0.78 -14.09 13.58
CA VAL A 342 -0.24 -15.06 14.01
C VAL A 342 -1.52 -14.35 14.46
N PHE A 343 -1.40 -13.22 15.14
CA PHE A 343 -2.55 -12.41 15.51
C PHE A 343 -3.27 -11.86 14.27
N GLY A 344 -2.54 -11.28 13.32
CA GLY A 344 -3.09 -10.81 12.04
C GLY A 344 -3.76 -11.93 11.24
N LEU A 345 -3.18 -13.13 11.24
CA LEU A 345 -3.75 -14.32 10.61
C LEU A 345 -5.05 -14.72 11.31
N GLY A 346 -5.09 -14.67 12.65
CA GLY A 346 -6.30 -14.85 13.45
C GLY A 346 -7.44 -13.90 13.03
N LEU A 347 -7.14 -12.61 12.85
CA LEU A 347 -8.11 -11.62 12.37
C LEU A 347 -8.62 -11.94 10.95
N ILE A 348 -7.75 -12.36 10.04
CA ILE A 348 -8.15 -12.80 8.69
C ILE A 348 -9.10 -14.01 8.78
N LEU A 349 -8.74 -15.03 9.57
CA LEU A 349 -9.57 -16.22 9.75
C LEU A 349 -10.92 -15.87 10.39
N TRP A 350 -10.92 -14.96 11.36
CA TRP A 350 -12.15 -14.43 11.94
C TRP A 350 -13.04 -13.82 10.85
N SER A 351 -12.50 -12.93 10.01
CA SER A 351 -13.25 -12.29 8.93
C SER A 351 -13.83 -13.28 7.91
N LEU A 352 -13.10 -14.36 7.61
CA LEU A 352 -13.61 -15.44 6.77
C LEU A 352 -14.79 -16.19 7.45
N GLY A 353 -14.75 -16.33 8.77
CA GLY A 353 -15.76 -17.06 9.56
C GLY A 353 -16.96 -16.25 10.07
N SER A 354 -16.89 -14.91 10.13
CA SER A 354 -17.86 -14.05 10.84
C SER A 354 -18.78 -13.19 9.96
N ARG A 355 -18.61 -13.20 8.62
CA ARG A 355 -19.24 -12.25 7.66
C ARG A 355 -18.84 -10.78 7.85
N GLU A 356 -17.94 -10.48 8.78
CA GLU A 356 -17.53 -9.12 9.11
C GLU A 356 -16.08 -8.86 8.68
N VAL A 357 -15.80 -7.60 8.32
CA VAL A 357 -14.45 -7.14 7.97
C VAL A 357 -13.98 -6.25 9.11
N VAL A 358 -12.81 -6.57 9.65
CA VAL A 358 -12.16 -5.74 10.69
C VAL A 358 -11.94 -4.34 10.14
N THR A 359 -12.47 -3.31 10.81
CA THR A 359 -12.19 -1.91 10.47
C THR A 359 -11.21 -1.28 11.46
N PRO A 360 -10.31 -0.38 11.00
CA PRO A 360 -9.35 0.32 11.88
C PRO A 360 -9.98 1.10 13.06
N GLU A 361 -11.26 1.40 12.95
CA GLU A 361 -12.06 2.17 13.91
C GLU A 361 -12.63 1.29 15.05
N GLN A 362 -12.70 -0.03 14.85
CA GLN A 362 -13.09 -0.99 15.87
C GLN A 362 -11.89 -1.23 16.80
N GLY A 363 -11.70 -0.34 17.77
CA GLY A 363 -10.76 -0.54 18.87
C GLY A 363 -11.13 -1.71 19.80
N ASP A 364 -12.28 -2.36 19.58
CA ASP A 364 -12.73 -3.53 20.31
C ASP A 364 -12.59 -4.79 19.45
N ARG A 365 -12.14 -5.87 20.10
CA ARG A 365 -12.01 -7.20 19.51
C ARG A 365 -13.29 -7.60 18.76
N PRO A 366 -13.15 -8.28 17.61
CA PRO A 366 -14.28 -8.79 16.89
C PRO A 366 -15.19 -9.67 17.78
N GLY A 367 -16.49 -9.40 17.80
CA GLY A 367 -17.46 -10.14 18.63
C GLY A 367 -17.75 -11.57 18.11
N PRO A 368 -18.53 -12.39 18.85
CA PRO A 368 -18.86 -13.77 18.49
C PRO A 368 -19.95 -13.85 17.39
N GLY A 369 -19.69 -13.25 16.23
CA GLY A 369 -20.59 -13.16 15.08
C GLY A 369 -20.44 -14.31 14.08
N TRP A 370 -20.28 -15.55 14.53
CA TRP A 370 -19.92 -16.68 13.66
C TRP A 370 -21.02 -17.11 12.68
N MET A 371 -20.63 -17.53 11.48
CA MET A 371 -21.53 -18.15 10.51
C MET A 371 -21.94 -19.57 10.96
N SER A 372 -23.21 -19.93 10.77
CA SER A 372 -23.75 -21.25 11.15
C SER A 372 -23.12 -22.44 10.42
N GLU A 373 -22.54 -22.20 9.25
CA GLU A 373 -21.85 -23.20 8.42
C GLU A 373 -20.36 -23.38 8.80
N MET A 374 -19.82 -22.50 9.64
CA MET A 374 -18.43 -22.57 10.07
C MET A 374 -18.30 -23.59 11.23
N PRO A 375 -17.35 -24.54 11.16
CA PRO A 375 -17.13 -25.52 12.20
C PRO A 375 -16.44 -24.87 13.42
N TYR A 376 -17.24 -24.25 14.29
CA TYR A 376 -16.75 -23.53 15.47
C TYR A 376 -15.85 -24.40 16.36
N GLU A 377 -16.14 -25.69 16.43
CA GLU A 377 -15.41 -26.61 17.30
C GLU A 377 -13.91 -26.54 17.05
N TRP A 378 -13.40 -26.63 15.83
CA TRP A 378 -11.97 -26.54 15.59
C TRP A 378 -11.53 -25.17 15.06
N PHE A 379 -12.30 -24.56 14.15
CA PHE A 379 -11.89 -23.32 13.48
C PHE A 379 -12.03 -22.11 14.40
N GLY A 380 -13.16 -22.00 15.11
CA GLY A 380 -13.37 -20.96 16.12
C GLY A 380 -12.31 -21.00 17.22
N ARG A 381 -11.99 -22.21 17.73
CA ARG A 381 -10.91 -22.39 18.70
C ARG A 381 -9.53 -22.00 18.16
N LEU A 382 -9.24 -22.30 16.89
CA LEU A 382 -7.99 -21.89 16.26
C LEU A 382 -7.90 -20.37 16.19
N VAL A 383 -8.97 -19.70 15.78
CA VAL A 383 -9.07 -18.23 15.71
C VAL A 383 -8.90 -17.60 17.09
N ASP A 384 -9.65 -18.07 18.09
CA ASP A 384 -9.59 -17.55 19.46
C ASP A 384 -8.16 -17.65 20.05
N ARG A 385 -7.49 -18.79 19.84
CA ARG A 385 -6.10 -18.98 20.29
C ARG A 385 -5.11 -18.09 19.55
N SER A 386 -5.33 -17.87 18.25
CA SER A 386 -4.45 -17.02 17.44
C SER A 386 -4.53 -15.55 17.86
N MET A 387 -5.68 -15.14 18.40
CA MET A 387 -5.91 -13.77 18.90
C MET A 387 -5.75 -13.65 20.43
N ALA A 388 -5.06 -14.58 21.09
CA ALA A 388 -4.82 -14.52 22.53
C ALA A 388 -4.09 -13.23 22.95
N ASN A 389 -4.44 -12.68 24.13
CA ASN A 389 -3.78 -11.49 24.68
C ASN A 389 -2.29 -11.75 24.91
N GLU A 390 -1.96 -12.87 25.55
CA GLU A 390 -0.59 -13.27 25.78
C GLU A 390 0.02 -13.82 24.48
N PRO A 391 1.12 -13.23 23.96
CA PRO A 391 1.71 -13.66 22.70
C PRO A 391 2.16 -15.12 22.69
N GLY A 392 2.63 -15.63 23.86
CA GLY A 392 3.08 -17.01 24.03
C GLY A 392 1.97 -18.07 23.99
N ASP A 393 0.70 -17.68 24.14
CA ASP A 393 -0.43 -18.61 24.05
C ASP A 393 -0.88 -18.86 22.59
N ARG A 394 -0.42 -18.01 21.67
CA ARG A 394 -0.71 -18.10 20.24
C ARG A 394 0.02 -19.30 19.62
N PRO A 395 -0.61 -20.04 18.69
CA PRO A 395 0.07 -21.11 17.96
C PRO A 395 1.16 -20.55 17.02
N THR A 396 2.00 -21.41 16.47
CA THR A 396 2.89 -21.01 15.36
C THR A 396 2.10 -20.94 14.05
N ALA A 397 2.59 -20.17 13.06
CA ALA A 397 1.99 -20.13 11.74
C ALA A 397 1.98 -21.52 11.07
N ASP A 398 3.04 -22.31 11.24
CA ASP A 398 3.07 -23.72 10.78
C ASP A 398 1.97 -24.55 11.44
N HIS A 399 1.75 -24.43 12.76
CA HIS A 399 0.66 -25.15 13.43
C HIS A 399 -0.71 -24.76 12.88
N MET A 400 -0.91 -23.47 12.58
CA MET A 400 -2.15 -23.00 11.95
C MET A 400 -2.32 -23.61 10.56
N TYR A 401 -1.27 -23.57 9.72
CA TYR A 401 -1.26 -24.17 8.39
C TYR A 401 -1.57 -25.67 8.43
N GLN A 402 -0.87 -26.45 9.25
CA GLN A 402 -1.12 -27.89 9.39
C GLN A 402 -2.55 -28.19 9.87
N THR A 403 -3.09 -27.37 10.78
CA THR A 403 -4.47 -27.52 11.26
C THR A 403 -5.47 -27.28 10.13
N LEU A 404 -5.28 -26.23 9.32
CA LEU A 404 -6.13 -25.93 8.18
C LEU A 404 -6.07 -27.04 7.12
N VAL A 405 -4.87 -27.49 6.74
CA VAL A 405 -4.67 -28.61 5.78
C VAL A 405 -5.37 -29.88 6.24
N SER A 406 -5.35 -30.19 7.54
CA SER A 406 -5.99 -31.40 8.06
C SER A 406 -7.53 -31.41 7.96
N HIS A 407 -8.14 -30.25 7.64
CA HIS A 407 -9.58 -30.08 7.47
C HIS A 407 -9.99 -29.65 6.05
N ALA A 408 -9.01 -29.42 5.16
CA ALA A 408 -9.21 -28.91 3.79
C ALA A 408 -9.78 -29.95 2.82
#